data_AF-A0A2R5GIH9-F1
#
_entry.id   AF-A0A2R5GIH9-F1
#
_cell.length_a   1.000
_cell.length_b   1.000
_cell.length_c   1.000
_cell.angle_alpha   90.00
_cell.angle_beta   90.00
_cell.angle_gamma   90.00
#
_symmetry.space_group_name_H-M   'P 1'
#
loop_
_entity.id
_entity.type
_entity.pdbx_description
1 polymer ?
#
loop_
_entity_poly.entity_id
_entity_poly.type
_entity_poly.pdbx_seq_one_letter_code
_entity_poly.pdbx_strand_id
1 'polypeptide(L)'
;MPHGLSGTATLALGARLTLGSLRGVADPDADAGLVGAYLVAAAANAVAAVMMAHLAPPNMRTAFRLASALQVGLVWFAGRFFMDQGEPAPPQLRAVDQFMTLLLIGPVLGFAFVAGLTVAPVYGKATASAVAVGSASMLLLCGYPLQLAFMDPSWYGCVLDRYPAQRAGFVQFVYIPASFCFAAVMFGATLLNRKIISGIFFGVFFIGCILVTLFATVLMQEVYIPVVSTQKLVILCPEPAAAEAPKSLLQTLSRVLDTSRLAQVVLASLGVQQVGQPRSAL
;
A
#
# COMPACT_ATOMS: atom_id res chain seq x y z
N MET A 1 23.46 14.38 -5.81
CA MET A 1 22.09 14.73 -5.37
C MET A 1 21.59 13.64 -4.43
N PRO A 2 21.25 13.96 -3.17
CA PRO A 2 20.81 13.00 -2.16
C PRO A 2 19.61 12.14 -2.60
N HIS A 3 18.69 12.75 -3.36
CA HIS A 3 17.48 12.09 -3.88
C HIS A 3 17.75 10.95 -4.88
N GLY A 4 18.79 11.07 -5.71
CA GLY A 4 19.11 10.01 -6.68
C GLY A 4 19.56 8.74 -5.98
N LEU A 5 20.43 8.88 -4.97
CA LEU A 5 20.93 7.76 -4.17
C LEU A 5 19.83 7.13 -3.31
N SER A 6 19.05 7.94 -2.58
CA SER A 6 17.94 7.43 -1.77
C SER A 6 16.82 6.83 -2.62
N GLY A 7 16.55 7.38 -3.80
CA GLY A 7 15.63 6.81 -4.79
C GLY A 7 16.10 5.46 -5.31
N THR A 8 17.37 5.33 -5.71
CA THR A 8 17.94 4.03 -6.13
C THR A 8 17.91 3.00 -5.01
N ALA A 9 18.28 3.39 -3.78
CA ALA A 9 18.19 2.50 -2.62
C ALA A 9 16.74 2.06 -2.36
N THR A 10 15.79 2.99 -2.39
CA THR A 10 14.35 2.70 -2.23
C THR A 10 13.87 1.69 -3.26
N LEU A 11 14.22 1.87 -4.54
CA LEU A 11 13.82 0.96 -5.60
C LEU A 11 14.48 -0.41 -5.47
N ALA A 12 15.78 -0.47 -5.18
CA ALA A 12 16.51 -1.73 -5.06
C ALA A 12 16.06 -2.55 -3.84
N LEU A 13 15.98 -1.93 -2.67
CA LEU A 13 15.54 -2.57 -1.43
C LEU A 13 14.05 -2.94 -1.51
N GLY A 14 13.21 -2.03 -2.04
CA GLY A 14 11.78 -2.27 -2.24
C GLY A 14 11.51 -3.40 -3.23
N ALA A 15 12.25 -3.49 -4.33
CA ALA A 15 12.15 -4.59 -5.27
C ALA A 15 12.58 -5.92 -4.62
N ARG A 16 13.68 -5.93 -3.86
CA ARG A 16 14.13 -7.14 -3.15
C ARG A 16 13.08 -7.63 -2.15
N LEU A 17 12.54 -6.74 -1.32
CA LEU A 17 11.53 -7.07 -0.32
C LEU A 17 10.23 -7.54 -0.98
N THR A 18 9.74 -6.81 -1.99
CA THR A 18 8.53 -7.18 -2.74
C THR A 18 8.70 -8.54 -3.43
N LEU A 19 9.84 -8.81 -4.08
CA LEU A 19 10.11 -10.12 -4.67
C LEU A 19 10.23 -11.22 -3.63
N GLY A 20 10.75 -10.93 -2.43
CA GLY A 20 10.74 -11.84 -1.29
C GLY A 20 9.32 -12.23 -0.88
N SER A 21 8.43 -11.24 -0.74
CA SER A 21 6.99 -11.44 -0.46
C SER A 21 6.32 -12.29 -1.52
N LEU A 22 6.57 -11.99 -2.80
CA LEU A 22 6.03 -12.76 -3.92
C LEU A 22 6.62 -14.18 -4.04
N ARG A 23 7.66 -14.52 -3.29
CA ARG A 23 8.25 -15.87 -3.23
C ARG A 23 7.94 -16.60 -1.92
N GLY A 24 7.26 -15.95 -0.97
CA GLY A 24 6.91 -16.54 0.32
C GLY A 24 8.10 -16.73 1.25
N VAL A 25 9.20 -16.04 0.98
CA VAL A 25 10.40 -16.05 1.83
C VAL A 25 10.39 -14.82 2.76
N ALA A 26 9.26 -14.13 2.84
CA ALA A 26 9.15 -12.89 3.56
C ALA A 26 8.82 -13.19 5.03
N ASP A 27 9.81 -12.97 5.87
CA ASP A 27 9.69 -12.99 7.32
C ASP A 27 10.16 -11.62 7.83
N PRO A 28 9.27 -10.79 8.38
CA PRO A 28 9.61 -9.42 8.75
C PRO A 28 10.71 -9.40 9.82
N ASP A 29 10.77 -10.39 10.70
CA ASP A 29 11.76 -10.44 11.77
C ASP A 29 13.12 -10.90 11.24
N ALA A 30 13.15 -11.86 10.30
CA ALA A 30 14.39 -12.25 9.61
C ALA A 30 14.95 -11.14 8.71
N ASP A 31 14.07 -10.35 8.08
CA ASP A 31 14.42 -9.23 7.21
C ASP A 31 14.45 -7.88 7.94
N ALA A 32 14.43 -7.84 9.28
CA ALA A 32 14.26 -6.62 10.06
C ALA A 32 15.25 -5.50 9.67
N GLY A 33 16.53 -5.84 9.48
CA GLY A 33 17.55 -4.89 9.05
C GLY A 33 17.31 -4.35 7.64
N LEU A 34 16.81 -5.19 6.73
CA LEU A 34 16.49 -4.81 5.36
C LEU A 34 15.23 -3.95 5.29
N VAL A 35 14.20 -4.29 6.06
CA VAL A 35 12.98 -3.49 6.23
C VAL A 35 13.35 -2.12 6.81
N GLY A 36 14.12 -2.07 7.90
CA GLY A 36 14.58 -0.81 8.49
C GLY A 36 15.35 0.07 7.49
N ALA A 37 16.30 -0.51 6.74
CA ALA A 37 17.05 0.21 5.70
C ALA A 37 16.13 0.74 4.60
N TYR A 38 15.12 -0.03 4.18
CA TYR A 38 14.13 0.39 3.21
C TYR A 38 13.29 1.57 3.72
N LEU A 39 12.78 1.51 4.95
CA LEU A 39 11.97 2.58 5.55
C LEU A 39 12.76 3.90 5.62
N VAL A 40 14.03 3.84 6.05
CA VAL A 40 14.91 5.02 6.09
C VAL A 40 15.18 5.55 4.68
N ALA A 41 15.50 4.69 3.72
CA ALA A 41 15.75 5.10 2.34
C ALA A 41 14.50 5.75 1.71
N ALA A 42 13.32 5.17 1.91
CA ALA A 42 12.06 5.66 1.38
C ALA A 42 11.65 7.00 2.02
N ALA A 43 11.82 7.15 3.34
CA ALA A 43 11.60 8.42 4.03
C ALA A 43 12.57 9.50 3.52
N ALA A 44 13.86 9.20 3.42
CA ALA A 44 14.86 10.12 2.89
C ALA A 44 14.59 10.49 1.42
N ASN A 45 14.11 9.53 0.62
CA ASN A 45 13.69 9.78 -0.76
C ASN A 45 12.52 10.77 -0.82
N ALA A 46 11.48 10.56 -0.01
CA ALA A 46 10.31 11.43 0.04
C ALA A 46 10.66 12.84 0.53
N VAL A 47 11.47 12.98 1.58
CA VAL A 47 11.94 14.29 2.07
C VAL A 47 12.75 15.01 1.00
N ALA A 48 13.70 14.32 0.37
CA ALA A 48 14.51 14.90 -0.70
C ALA A 48 13.65 15.32 -1.91
N ALA A 49 12.61 14.55 -2.24
CA ALA A 49 11.65 14.88 -3.30
C ALA A 49 10.87 16.17 -2.98
N VAL A 50 10.37 16.35 -1.75
CA VAL A 50 9.71 17.60 -1.32
C VAL A 50 10.66 18.78 -1.44
N MET A 51 11.89 18.65 -0.92
CA MET A 51 12.88 19.72 -0.95
C MET A 51 13.19 20.16 -2.37
N MET A 52 13.25 19.22 -3.31
CA MET A 52 13.53 19.50 -4.72
C MET A 52 12.28 19.79 -5.56
N ALA A 53 11.07 19.71 -5.00
CA ALA A 53 9.83 19.87 -5.78
C ALA A 53 9.72 21.23 -6.47
N HIS A 54 10.38 22.27 -5.95
CA HIS A 54 10.43 23.60 -6.58
C HIS A 54 11.25 23.62 -7.90
N LEU A 55 12.18 22.67 -8.07
CA LEU A 55 12.97 22.50 -9.29
C LEU A 55 12.20 21.75 -10.39
N ALA A 56 11.11 21.07 -10.05
CA ALA A 56 10.25 20.43 -11.05
C ALA A 56 9.50 21.49 -11.88
N PRO A 57 9.11 21.17 -13.13
CA PRO A 57 8.26 22.03 -13.94
C PRO A 57 6.98 22.43 -13.20
N PRO A 58 6.47 23.66 -13.37
CA PRO A 58 5.36 24.20 -12.58
C PRO A 58 4.14 23.28 -12.52
N ASN A 59 3.81 22.63 -13.63
CA ASN A 59 2.69 21.70 -13.76
C ASN A 59 2.90 20.40 -12.95
N MET A 60 4.14 19.98 -12.68
CA MET A 60 4.44 18.73 -11.96
C MET A 60 4.71 18.92 -10.46
N ARG A 61 4.93 20.16 -9.99
CA ARG A 61 5.33 20.43 -8.59
C ARG A 61 4.32 19.87 -7.59
N THR A 62 3.03 20.05 -7.85
CA THR A 62 1.96 19.53 -7.00
C THR A 62 1.98 18.00 -6.96
N ALA A 63 2.13 17.35 -8.11
CA ALA A 63 2.21 15.89 -8.19
C ALA A 63 3.37 15.34 -7.35
N PHE A 64 4.57 15.93 -7.44
CA PHE A 64 5.73 15.53 -6.62
C PHE A 64 5.52 15.74 -5.11
N ARG A 65 4.82 16.81 -4.71
CA ARG A 65 4.52 17.05 -3.28
C ARG A 65 3.52 16.03 -2.74
N LEU A 66 2.42 15.78 -3.46
CA LEU A 66 1.43 14.77 -3.10
C LEU A 66 2.07 13.39 -3.05
N ALA A 67 2.92 13.08 -4.03
CA ALA A 67 3.69 11.85 -4.09
C ALA A 67 4.55 11.63 -2.83
N SER A 68 5.26 12.67 -2.42
CA SER A 68 6.12 12.58 -1.25
C SER A 68 5.31 12.41 0.03
N ALA A 69 4.20 13.13 0.17
CA ALA A 69 3.28 12.98 1.30
C ALA A 69 2.70 11.55 1.39
N LEU A 70 2.27 11.00 0.25
CA LEU A 70 1.80 9.62 0.17
C LEU A 70 2.88 8.62 0.57
N GLN A 71 4.11 8.79 0.04
CA GLN A 71 5.22 7.90 0.36
C GLN A 71 5.58 7.95 1.86
N VAL A 72 5.57 9.12 2.49
CA VAL A 72 5.76 9.24 3.95
C VAL A 72 4.67 8.49 4.71
N GLY A 73 3.40 8.65 4.33
CA GLY A 73 2.30 7.92 4.95
C GLY A 73 2.47 6.40 4.84
N LEU A 74 2.81 5.90 3.65
CA LEU A 74 3.02 4.46 3.44
C LEU A 74 4.19 3.92 4.27
N VAL A 75 5.30 4.66 4.34
CA VAL A 75 6.47 4.31 5.15
C VAL A 75 6.14 4.35 6.64
N TRP A 76 5.36 5.35 7.09
CA TRP A 76 4.87 5.41 8.46
C TRP A 76 4.08 4.16 8.81
N PHE A 77 3.07 3.79 8.02
CA PHE A 77 2.26 2.60 8.35
C PHE A 77 3.04 1.29 8.22
N ALA A 78 3.97 1.18 7.27
CA ALA A 78 4.90 0.05 7.22
C ALA A 78 5.71 -0.07 8.52
N GLY A 79 6.32 1.03 9.00
CA GLY A 79 7.05 1.05 10.27
C GLY A 79 6.15 0.83 11.50
N ARG A 80 4.96 1.44 11.49
CA ARG A 80 3.97 1.38 12.57
C ARG A 80 3.46 -0.03 12.79
N PHE A 81 3.16 -0.78 11.73
CA PHE A 81 2.80 -2.21 11.83
C PHE A 81 4.04 -3.10 12.05
N PHE A 82 5.21 -2.69 11.58
CA PHE A 82 6.44 -3.46 11.81
C PHE A 82 6.89 -3.44 13.27
N MET A 83 6.79 -2.30 13.96
CA MET A 83 7.34 -2.12 15.31
C MET A 83 6.35 -2.46 16.44
N ASP A 84 5.05 -2.35 16.19
CA ASP A 84 4.03 -2.53 17.23
C ASP A 84 3.71 -4.01 17.46
N GLN A 85 3.65 -4.36 18.75
CA GLN A 85 3.38 -5.70 19.26
C GLN A 85 1.91 -5.86 19.67
N GLY A 86 1.04 -4.91 19.33
CA GLY A 86 -0.40 -4.96 19.63
C GLY A 86 -0.77 -4.23 20.92
N GLU A 87 0.14 -3.45 21.50
CA GLU A 87 -0.17 -2.66 22.69
C GLU A 87 -1.03 -1.44 22.33
N PRO A 88 -2.01 -1.06 23.17
CA PRO A 88 -2.81 0.14 22.93
C PRO A 88 -1.93 1.37 22.76
N ALA A 89 -2.03 2.01 21.60
CA ALA A 89 -1.23 3.18 21.28
C ALA A 89 -1.50 4.34 22.26
N PRO A 90 -0.48 5.00 22.81
CA PRO A 90 -0.68 6.18 23.63
C PRO A 90 -1.34 7.31 22.80
N PRO A 91 -2.04 8.28 23.45
CA PRO A 91 -2.79 9.31 22.74
C PRO A 91 -1.98 10.10 21.72
N GLN A 92 -0.69 10.35 21.99
CA GLN A 92 0.21 11.06 21.08
C GLN A 92 0.46 10.26 19.81
N LEU A 93 0.74 8.95 19.93
CA LEU A 93 0.96 8.08 18.78
C LEU A 93 -0.31 7.97 17.93
N ARG A 94 -1.48 7.89 18.58
CA ARG A 94 -2.78 7.86 17.88
C ARG A 94 -3.04 9.15 17.10
N ALA A 95 -2.69 10.32 17.64
CA ALA A 95 -2.81 11.58 16.92
C ALA A 95 -1.90 11.60 15.68
N VAL A 96 -0.71 11.01 15.76
CA VAL A 96 0.18 10.83 14.60
C VAL A 96 -0.44 9.86 13.59
N ASP A 97 -1.00 8.73 14.03
CA ASP A 97 -1.69 7.76 13.15
C ASP A 97 -2.87 8.40 12.41
N GLN A 98 -3.64 9.27 13.08
CA GLN A 98 -4.71 10.05 12.45
C GLN A 98 -4.16 11.03 11.40
N PHE A 99 -3.14 11.80 11.76
CA PHE A 99 -2.50 12.73 10.83
C PHE A 99 -1.93 12.00 9.60
N MET A 100 -1.22 10.90 9.80
CA MET A 100 -0.63 10.10 8.73
C MET A 100 -1.68 9.43 7.87
N THR A 101 -2.83 9.05 8.43
CA THR A 101 -3.98 8.55 7.66
C THR A 101 -4.55 9.63 6.75
N LEU A 102 -4.71 10.87 7.24
CA LEU A 102 -5.11 12.00 6.41
C LEU A 102 -4.05 12.31 5.34
N LEU A 103 -2.77 12.14 5.67
CA LEU A 103 -1.64 12.30 4.75
C LEU A 103 -1.57 11.19 3.68
N LEU A 104 -2.23 10.04 3.88
CA LEU A 104 -2.44 9.05 2.82
C LEU A 104 -3.62 9.42 1.93
N ILE A 105 -4.78 9.71 2.54
CA ILE A 105 -6.04 9.93 1.81
C ILE A 105 -5.98 11.23 0.99
N GLY A 106 -5.49 12.31 1.58
CA GLY A 106 -5.43 13.63 0.96
C GLY A 106 -4.68 13.62 -0.38
N PRO A 107 -3.44 13.11 -0.45
CA PRO A 107 -2.72 12.95 -1.70
C PRO A 107 -3.40 12.10 -2.76
N VAL A 108 -4.05 11.00 -2.37
CA VAL A 108 -4.79 10.15 -3.33
C VAL A 108 -5.93 10.94 -3.98
N LEU A 109 -6.70 11.70 -3.19
CA LEU A 109 -7.72 12.60 -3.71
C LEU A 109 -7.12 13.74 -4.55
N GLY A 110 -5.97 14.27 -4.11
CA GLY A 110 -5.22 15.28 -4.85
C GLY A 110 -4.72 14.81 -6.22
N PHE A 111 -4.41 13.53 -6.38
CA PHE A 111 -4.03 12.97 -7.68
C PHE A 111 -5.17 12.97 -8.69
N ALA A 112 -6.44 12.86 -8.25
CA ALA A 112 -7.58 13.02 -9.15
C ALA A 112 -7.65 14.45 -9.73
N PHE A 113 -7.36 15.46 -8.90
CA PHE A 113 -7.26 16.85 -9.34
C PHE A 113 -6.09 17.07 -10.31
N VAL A 114 -4.91 16.54 -10.00
CA VAL A 114 -3.74 16.58 -10.89
C VAL A 114 -4.04 15.88 -12.22
N ALA A 115 -4.72 14.74 -12.20
CA ALA A 115 -5.09 14.02 -13.41
C ALA A 115 -5.96 14.88 -14.34
N GLY A 116 -7.01 15.51 -13.79
CA GLY A 116 -7.95 16.31 -14.58
C GLY A 116 -7.36 17.64 -15.07
N LEU A 117 -6.66 18.39 -14.21
CA LEU A 117 -6.25 19.76 -14.52
C LEU A 117 -4.83 19.88 -15.06
N THR A 118 -3.98 18.87 -14.84
CA THR A 118 -2.58 18.90 -15.25
C THR A 118 -2.29 17.83 -16.30
N VAL A 119 -2.65 16.57 -16.02
CA VAL A 119 -2.29 15.46 -16.91
C VAL A 119 -3.13 15.48 -18.18
N ALA A 120 -4.45 15.70 -18.08
CA ALA A 120 -5.33 15.65 -19.24
C ALA A 120 -4.99 16.70 -20.31
N PRO A 121 -4.72 17.98 -19.97
CA PRO A 121 -4.38 18.99 -20.98
C PRO A 121 -2.99 18.78 -21.60
N VAL A 122 -2.03 18.21 -20.85
CA VAL A 122 -0.63 18.11 -21.29
C VAL A 122 -0.32 16.78 -21.98
N TYR A 123 -0.88 15.68 -21.48
CA TYR A 123 -0.55 14.30 -21.90
C TYR A 123 -1.76 13.52 -22.43
N GLY A 124 -2.92 14.17 -22.53
CA GLY A 124 -4.15 13.60 -23.07
C GLY A 124 -5.02 12.87 -22.04
N LYS A 125 -6.29 12.68 -22.41
CA LYS A 125 -7.34 12.12 -21.54
C LYS A 125 -7.04 10.68 -21.11
N ALA A 126 -6.48 9.85 -22.00
CA ALA A 126 -6.18 8.45 -21.67
C ALA A 126 -5.16 8.32 -20.52
N THR A 127 -4.08 9.10 -20.57
CA THR A 127 -3.06 9.16 -19.50
C THR A 127 -3.68 9.65 -18.19
N ALA A 128 -4.51 10.69 -18.25
CA ALA A 128 -5.21 11.20 -17.07
C ALA A 128 -6.16 10.17 -16.45
N SER A 129 -6.93 9.43 -17.26
CA SER A 129 -7.79 8.35 -16.77
C SER A 129 -6.97 7.25 -16.09
N ALA A 130 -5.83 6.86 -16.66
CA ALA A 130 -4.95 5.86 -16.04
C ALA A 130 -4.42 6.33 -14.68
N VAL A 131 -3.98 7.59 -14.57
CA VAL A 131 -3.54 8.20 -13.31
C VAL A 131 -4.67 8.26 -12.30
N ALA A 132 -5.87 8.70 -12.71
CA ALA A 132 -7.04 8.82 -11.83
C ALA A 132 -7.49 7.45 -11.30
N VAL A 133 -7.65 6.45 -12.18
CA VAL A 133 -8.07 5.10 -11.80
C VAL A 133 -7.02 4.44 -10.92
N GLY A 134 -5.74 4.47 -11.32
CA GLY A 134 -4.67 3.88 -10.52
C GLY A 134 -4.55 4.53 -9.14
N SER A 135 -4.67 5.85 -9.06
CA SER A 135 -4.66 6.56 -7.76
C SER A 135 -5.88 6.18 -6.92
N ALA A 136 -7.08 6.11 -7.51
CA ALA A 136 -8.29 5.70 -6.79
C ALA A 136 -8.17 4.28 -6.21
N SER A 137 -7.52 3.34 -6.92
CA SER A 137 -7.24 2.00 -6.39
C SER A 137 -6.37 2.00 -5.13
N MET A 138 -5.56 3.04 -4.90
CA MET A 138 -4.77 3.17 -3.67
C MET A 138 -5.61 3.52 -2.44
N LEU A 139 -6.84 4.02 -2.61
CA LEU A 139 -7.75 4.25 -1.47
C LEU A 139 -8.05 2.94 -0.72
N LEU A 140 -7.99 1.79 -1.40
CA LEU A 140 -8.18 0.49 -0.78
C LEU A 140 -7.13 0.23 0.32
N LEU A 141 -5.89 0.72 0.13
CA LEU A 141 -4.81 0.59 1.10
C LEU A 141 -5.01 1.45 2.37
N CYS A 142 -5.94 2.41 2.32
CA CYS A 142 -6.30 3.28 3.44
C CYS A 142 -7.29 2.62 4.41
N GLY A 143 -7.77 1.39 4.13
CA GLY A 143 -8.67 0.67 5.03
C GLY A 143 -8.06 0.41 6.43
N TYR A 144 -6.87 -0.16 6.50
CA TYR A 144 -6.22 -0.47 7.79
C TYR A 144 -5.73 0.78 8.56
N PRO A 145 -5.17 1.83 7.93
CA PRO A 145 -4.82 3.08 8.59
C PRO A 145 -6.04 3.77 9.19
N LEU A 146 -7.18 3.79 8.48
CA LEU A 146 -8.43 4.30 9.02
C LEU A 146 -8.88 3.51 10.26
N GLN A 147 -8.78 2.19 10.22
CA GLN A 147 -9.12 1.35 11.38
C GLN A 147 -8.17 1.62 12.55
N LEU A 148 -6.86 1.65 12.32
CA LEU A 148 -5.86 1.95 13.34
C LEU A 148 -6.05 3.34 13.98
N ALA A 149 -6.38 4.34 13.16
CA ALA A 149 -6.53 5.72 13.60
C ALA A 149 -7.83 5.98 14.38
N PHE A 150 -8.94 5.35 13.96
CA PHE A 150 -10.29 5.70 14.41
C PHE A 150 -11.03 4.61 15.18
N MET A 151 -10.65 3.33 15.10
CA MET A 151 -11.23 2.29 15.95
C MET A 151 -10.65 2.34 17.37
N ASP A 152 -11.12 1.43 18.22
CA ASP A 152 -10.63 1.29 19.59
C ASP A 152 -9.10 1.04 19.62
N PRO A 153 -8.34 1.65 20.56
CA PRO A 153 -6.90 1.45 20.65
C PRO A 153 -6.45 -0.01 20.78
N SER A 154 -7.31 -0.90 21.29
CA SER A 154 -7.05 -2.34 21.39
C SER A 154 -7.28 -3.12 20.09
N TRP A 155 -7.81 -2.48 19.03
CA TRP A 155 -8.14 -3.13 17.76
C TRP A 155 -6.96 -3.90 17.18
N TYR A 156 -5.78 -3.26 17.11
CA TYR A 156 -4.62 -3.90 16.50
C TYR A 156 -4.10 -5.07 17.34
N GLY A 157 -4.11 -4.95 18.67
CA GLY A 157 -3.82 -6.07 19.58
C GLY A 157 -4.75 -7.24 19.36
N CYS A 158 -6.07 -6.99 19.32
CA CYS A 158 -7.08 -8.01 19.00
C CYS A 158 -6.82 -8.68 17.64
N VAL A 159 -6.44 -7.90 16.62
CA VAL A 159 -6.07 -8.43 15.30
C VAL A 159 -4.85 -9.34 15.41
N LEU A 160 -3.78 -8.91 16.07
CA LEU A 160 -2.57 -9.73 16.20
C LEU A 160 -2.77 -10.99 17.03
N ASP A 161 -3.58 -10.92 18.09
CA ASP A 161 -3.93 -12.08 18.92
C ASP A 161 -4.66 -13.16 18.09
N ARG A 162 -5.57 -12.73 17.22
CA ARG A 162 -6.37 -13.64 16.39
C ARG A 162 -5.66 -14.06 15.10
N TYR A 163 -4.82 -13.17 14.58
CA TYR A 163 -4.19 -13.26 13.28
C TYR A 163 -2.69 -12.86 13.38
N PRO A 164 -1.82 -13.66 14.03
CA PRO A 164 -0.44 -13.24 14.31
C PRO A 164 0.38 -12.93 13.05
N ALA A 165 0.15 -13.69 11.98
CA ALA A 165 0.80 -13.49 10.69
C ALA A 165 0.37 -12.17 9.99
N GLN A 166 -0.62 -11.46 10.51
CA GLN A 166 -1.14 -10.23 9.92
C GLN A 166 -0.14 -9.07 9.96
N ARG A 167 0.74 -9.07 10.96
CA ARG A 167 1.86 -8.13 11.01
C ARG A 167 2.71 -8.21 9.75
N ALA A 168 3.10 -9.42 9.34
CA ALA A 168 3.82 -9.66 8.09
C ALA A 168 2.97 -9.26 6.87
N GLY A 169 1.68 -9.61 6.87
CA GLY A 169 0.72 -9.22 5.83
C GLY A 169 0.71 -7.72 5.55
N PHE A 170 0.49 -6.89 6.59
CA PHE A 170 0.49 -5.43 6.44
C PHE A 170 1.82 -4.89 5.90
N VAL A 171 2.94 -5.33 6.47
CA VAL A 171 4.24 -4.76 6.12
C VAL A 171 4.68 -5.22 4.73
N GLN A 172 4.70 -6.53 4.49
CA GLN A 172 5.37 -7.13 3.34
C GLN A 172 4.49 -7.30 2.11
N PHE A 173 3.16 -7.35 2.27
CA PHE A 173 2.22 -7.53 1.16
C PHE A 173 1.40 -6.25 0.88
N VAL A 174 1.32 -5.31 1.81
CA VAL A 174 0.56 -4.07 1.62
C VAL A 174 1.48 -2.86 1.47
N TYR A 175 2.13 -2.43 2.56
CA TYR A 175 2.76 -1.10 2.59
C TYR A 175 4.10 -1.01 1.88
N ILE A 176 4.99 -2.00 2.03
CA ILE A 176 6.28 -2.00 1.31
C ILE A 176 6.05 -2.10 -0.21
N PRO A 177 5.25 -3.06 -0.73
CA PRO A 177 4.98 -3.12 -2.17
C PRO A 177 4.31 -1.86 -2.71
N ALA A 178 3.34 -1.29 -1.99
CA ALA A 178 2.69 -0.05 -2.39
C ALA A 178 3.68 1.13 -2.47
N SER A 179 4.55 1.28 -1.47
CA SER A 179 5.56 2.34 -1.45
C SER A 179 6.61 2.15 -2.54
N PHE A 180 7.04 0.90 -2.80
CA PHE A 180 7.91 0.55 -3.91
C PHE A 180 7.29 0.87 -5.27
N CYS A 181 6.05 0.41 -5.51
CA CYS A 181 5.29 0.70 -6.72
C CYS A 181 5.21 2.20 -6.96
N PHE A 182 4.90 2.95 -5.90
CA PHE A 182 4.78 4.39 -5.98
C PHE A 182 6.12 5.08 -6.32
N ALA A 183 7.23 4.64 -5.72
CA ALA A 183 8.56 5.12 -6.08
C ALA A 183 8.89 4.83 -7.55
N ALA A 184 8.54 3.65 -8.07
CA ALA A 184 8.74 3.26 -9.46
C ALA A 184 7.91 4.14 -10.42
N VAL A 185 6.65 4.40 -10.07
CA VAL A 185 5.77 5.31 -10.80
C VAL A 185 6.34 6.74 -10.86
N MET A 186 6.86 7.26 -9.74
CA MET A 186 7.45 8.59 -9.70
C MET A 186 8.77 8.68 -10.48
N PHE A 187 9.54 7.60 -10.51
CA PHE A 187 10.67 7.48 -11.43
C PHE A 187 10.19 7.53 -12.89
N GLY A 188 9.12 6.81 -13.23
CA GLY A 188 8.46 6.89 -14.54
C GLY A 188 8.00 8.31 -14.88
N ALA A 189 7.40 9.04 -13.93
CA ALA A 189 6.98 10.43 -14.13
C ALA A 189 8.19 11.34 -14.42
N THR A 190 9.34 11.06 -13.81
CA THR A 190 10.59 11.75 -14.10
C THR A 190 11.07 11.47 -15.52
N LEU A 191 10.99 10.22 -16.00
CA LEU A 191 11.33 9.86 -17.39
C LEU A 191 10.39 10.54 -18.40
N LEU A 192 9.09 10.59 -18.09
CA LEU A 192 8.09 11.30 -18.91
C LEU A 192 8.43 12.78 -19.02
N ASN A 193 8.74 13.41 -17.89
CA ASN A 193 9.08 14.83 -17.84
C ASN A 193 10.36 15.16 -18.63
N ARG A 194 11.32 14.22 -18.66
CA ARG A 194 12.53 14.32 -19.48
C ARG A 194 12.31 13.94 -20.95
N LYS A 195 11.06 13.64 -21.34
CA LYS A 195 10.68 13.20 -22.70
C LYS A 195 11.39 11.93 -23.16
N ILE A 196 11.80 11.08 -22.22
CA ILE A 196 12.44 9.79 -22.50
C ILE A 196 11.37 8.74 -22.86
N ILE A 197 10.20 8.82 -22.23
CA ILE A 197 9.04 7.97 -22.51
C ILE A 197 7.85 8.82 -22.97
N SER A 198 6.93 8.22 -23.72
CA SER A 198 5.70 8.87 -24.16
C SER A 198 4.63 8.91 -23.05
N GLY A 199 3.66 9.82 -23.17
CA GLY A 199 2.53 9.89 -22.23
C GLY A 199 1.70 8.61 -22.19
N ILE A 200 1.47 7.98 -23.35
CA ILE A 200 0.75 6.70 -23.44
C ILE A 200 1.51 5.60 -22.70
N PHE A 201 2.83 5.48 -22.95
CA PHE A 201 3.66 4.50 -22.26
C PHE A 201 3.62 4.73 -20.74
N PHE A 202 3.74 5.99 -20.29
CA PHE A 202 3.62 6.33 -18.88
C PHE A 202 2.26 5.95 -18.29
N GLY A 203 1.15 6.23 -19.00
CA GLY A 203 -0.19 5.86 -18.55
C GLY A 203 -0.35 4.36 -18.38
N VAL A 204 0.10 3.57 -19.35
CA VAL A 204 0.10 2.09 -19.28
C VAL A 204 0.99 1.58 -18.16
N PHE A 205 2.20 2.14 -18.02
CA PHE A 205 3.12 1.79 -16.93
C PHE A 205 2.53 2.11 -15.55
N PHE A 206 1.89 3.28 -15.39
CA PHE A 206 1.29 3.73 -14.14
C PHE A 206 0.21 2.76 -13.67
N ILE A 207 -0.81 2.52 -14.51
CA ILE A 207 -1.92 1.64 -14.16
C ILE A 207 -1.45 0.18 -14.06
N GLY A 208 -0.58 -0.26 -14.96
CA GLY A 208 -0.03 -1.61 -14.97
C GLY A 208 0.76 -1.91 -13.71
N CYS A 209 1.66 -1.02 -13.29
CA CYS A 209 2.46 -1.19 -12.07
C CYS A 209 1.57 -1.28 -10.83
N ILE A 210 0.54 -0.44 -10.74
CA ILE A 210 -0.43 -0.45 -9.64
C ILE A 210 -1.24 -1.75 -9.62
N LEU A 211 -1.88 -2.12 -10.74
CA LEU A 211 -2.72 -3.31 -10.81
C LEU A 211 -1.91 -4.57 -10.57
N VAL A 212 -0.74 -4.70 -11.21
CA VAL A 212 0.14 -5.86 -11.02
C VAL A 212 0.58 -5.95 -9.56
N THR A 213 0.96 -4.84 -8.92
CA THR A 213 1.35 -4.86 -7.50
C THR A 213 0.18 -5.32 -6.63
N LEU A 214 -1.00 -4.72 -6.80
CA LEU A 214 -2.20 -5.07 -6.02
C LEU A 214 -2.59 -6.54 -6.21
N PHE A 215 -2.71 -7.02 -7.45
CA PHE A 215 -3.09 -8.40 -7.72
C PHE A 215 -2.02 -9.39 -7.25
N ALA A 216 -0.74 -9.11 -7.52
CA ALA A 216 0.34 -10.00 -7.14
C ALA A 216 0.44 -10.10 -5.61
N THR A 217 0.32 -8.99 -4.88
CA THR A 217 0.40 -9.06 -3.42
C THR A 217 -0.83 -9.73 -2.81
N VAL A 218 -2.04 -9.45 -3.29
CA VAL A 218 -3.26 -10.14 -2.82
C VAL A 218 -3.17 -11.65 -3.06
N LEU A 219 -2.81 -12.07 -4.28
CA LEU A 219 -2.72 -13.48 -4.64
C LEU A 219 -1.62 -14.20 -3.85
N MET A 220 -0.42 -13.62 -3.78
CA MET A 220 0.69 -14.28 -3.08
C MET A 220 0.52 -14.23 -1.56
N GLN A 221 -0.12 -13.21 -1.01
CA GLN A 221 -0.50 -13.23 0.40
C GLN A 221 -1.44 -14.40 0.68
N GLU A 222 -2.41 -14.70 -0.20
CA GLU A 222 -3.32 -15.85 -0.03
C GLU A 222 -2.60 -17.21 -0.16
N VAL A 223 -1.51 -17.28 -0.93
CA VAL A 223 -0.69 -18.50 -1.03
C VAL A 223 0.10 -18.76 0.26
N TYR A 224 0.68 -17.72 0.86
CA TYR A 224 1.63 -17.86 1.98
C TYR A 224 1.05 -17.57 3.36
N ILE A 225 -0.01 -16.78 3.45
CA ILE A 225 -0.72 -16.42 4.69
C ILE A 225 -2.23 -16.63 4.47
N PRO A 226 -2.68 -17.87 4.23
CA PRO A 226 -4.06 -18.15 3.86
C PRO A 226 -5.03 -17.83 5.01
N VAL A 227 -6.27 -17.42 4.69
CA VAL A 227 -7.40 -17.31 5.65
C VAL A 227 -7.28 -16.21 6.73
N VAL A 228 -6.14 -15.52 6.83
CA VAL A 228 -5.88 -14.61 7.96
C VAL A 228 -6.30 -13.15 7.69
N SER A 229 -6.25 -12.64 6.46
CA SER A 229 -6.71 -11.26 6.16
C SER A 229 -6.54 -10.76 4.72
N THR A 230 -5.95 -11.54 3.83
CA THR A 230 -5.32 -11.08 2.56
C THR A 230 -6.23 -10.29 1.62
N GLN A 231 -7.52 -10.33 1.93
CA GLN A 231 -8.60 -9.86 1.10
C GLN A 231 -9.68 -9.11 1.88
N LYS A 232 -9.59 -9.03 3.22
CA LYS A 232 -10.53 -8.27 4.06
C LYS A 232 -9.99 -6.86 4.26
N LEU A 233 -10.44 -5.91 3.45
CA LEU A 233 -10.02 -4.50 3.60
C LEU A 233 -10.50 -3.87 4.92
N VAL A 234 -11.50 -4.50 5.57
CA VAL A 234 -12.01 -4.14 6.90
C VAL A 234 -12.01 -5.38 7.78
N ILE A 235 -11.29 -5.33 8.90
CA ILE A 235 -11.18 -6.41 9.88
C ILE A 235 -11.87 -5.94 11.16
N LEU A 236 -13.05 -6.46 11.44
CA LEU A 236 -13.75 -6.17 12.69
C LEU A 236 -13.17 -7.03 13.80
N CYS A 237 -12.63 -6.40 14.85
CA CYS A 237 -12.10 -7.08 16.02
C CYS A 237 -12.60 -6.36 17.29
N PRO A 238 -13.37 -7.03 18.17
CA PRO A 238 -13.86 -8.41 18.03
C PRO A 238 -14.87 -8.58 16.88
N GLU A 239 -14.95 -9.79 16.32
CA GLU A 239 -15.96 -10.10 15.32
C GLU A 239 -17.37 -10.07 15.95
N PRO A 240 -18.34 -9.39 15.33
CA PRO A 240 -19.70 -9.35 15.85
C PRO A 240 -20.35 -10.74 15.79
N ALA A 241 -21.15 -11.07 16.80
CA ALA A 241 -21.81 -12.37 16.90
C ALA A 241 -22.72 -12.64 15.69
N ALA A 242 -22.70 -13.86 15.16
CA ALA A 242 -23.46 -14.25 13.96
C ALA A 242 -24.99 -14.04 14.07
N ALA A 243 -25.53 -13.98 15.30
CA ALA A 243 -26.94 -13.74 15.58
C ALA A 243 -27.35 -12.27 15.44
N GLU A 244 -26.41 -11.33 15.38
CA GLU A 244 -26.68 -9.94 15.07
C GLU A 244 -26.75 -9.81 13.54
N ALA A 245 -27.97 -9.70 12.99
CA ALA A 245 -28.19 -9.27 11.60
C ALA A 245 -27.30 -8.06 11.24
N PRO A 246 -26.89 -7.84 9.97
CA PRO A 246 -25.98 -6.75 9.63
C PRO A 246 -26.65 -5.40 9.94
N LYS A 247 -26.38 -4.85 11.12
CA LYS A 247 -27.01 -3.63 11.62
C LYS A 247 -26.13 -2.40 11.39
N SER A 248 -24.82 -2.58 11.22
CA SER A 248 -23.88 -1.48 11.03
C SER A 248 -23.28 -1.45 9.62
N LEU A 249 -23.02 -0.25 9.10
CA LEU A 249 -22.34 -0.01 7.82
C LEU A 249 -20.98 -0.74 7.76
N LEU A 250 -20.24 -0.75 8.87
CA LEU A 250 -18.95 -1.43 8.99
C LEU A 250 -19.05 -2.95 8.79
N GLN A 251 -20.10 -3.59 9.31
CA GLN A 251 -20.36 -5.02 9.07
C GLN A 251 -20.63 -5.30 7.59
N THR A 252 -21.46 -4.47 6.95
CA THR A 252 -21.73 -4.59 5.51
C THR A 252 -20.46 -4.40 4.69
N LEU A 253 -19.67 -3.37 4.99
CA LEU A 253 -18.40 -3.11 4.32
C LEU A 253 -17.41 -4.25 4.51
N SER A 254 -17.30 -4.81 5.72
CA SER A 254 -16.42 -5.96 5.98
C SER A 254 -16.74 -7.20 5.16
N ARG A 255 -18.02 -7.41 4.80
CA ARG A 255 -18.44 -8.54 3.96
C ARG A 255 -18.27 -8.26 2.47
N VAL A 256 -18.61 -7.06 2.01
CA VAL A 256 -18.53 -6.67 0.60
C VAL A 256 -17.09 -6.50 0.15
N LEU A 257 -16.24 -6.00 1.05
CA LEU A 257 -14.81 -5.80 0.81
C LEU A 257 -13.97 -6.99 1.29
N ASP A 258 -14.59 -8.16 1.44
CA ASP A 258 -13.90 -9.44 1.61
C ASP A 258 -13.73 -10.08 0.23
N THR A 259 -12.55 -9.91 -0.37
CA THR A 259 -12.25 -10.54 -1.65
C THR A 259 -11.96 -12.04 -1.51
N SER A 260 -11.84 -12.58 -0.27
CA SER A 260 -11.77 -13.98 0.17
C SER A 260 -11.79 -15.04 -0.92
N ARG A 261 -13.02 -15.21 -1.38
CA ARG A 261 -13.44 -16.28 -2.28
C ARG A 261 -12.94 -16.04 -3.69
N LEU A 262 -12.85 -14.79 -4.12
CA LEU A 262 -12.41 -14.44 -5.46
C LEU A 262 -10.94 -14.83 -5.67
N ALA A 263 -10.03 -14.51 -4.75
CA ALA A 263 -8.63 -14.93 -4.95
C ALA A 263 -8.48 -16.45 -4.85
N GLN A 264 -9.22 -17.13 -3.97
CA GLN A 264 -9.20 -18.59 -3.90
C GLN A 264 -9.66 -19.24 -5.21
N VAL A 265 -10.73 -18.72 -5.82
CA VAL A 265 -11.19 -19.18 -7.15
C VAL A 265 -10.13 -18.93 -8.22
N VAL A 266 -9.49 -17.75 -8.22
CA VAL A 266 -8.42 -17.43 -9.17
C VAL A 266 -7.22 -18.36 -8.98
N LEU A 267 -6.74 -18.54 -7.74
CA LEU A 267 -5.61 -19.44 -7.44
C LEU A 267 -5.91 -20.89 -7.83
N ALA A 268 -7.12 -21.37 -7.53
CA ALA A 268 -7.57 -22.70 -7.95
C ALA A 268 -7.58 -22.84 -9.49
N SER A 269 -8.06 -21.83 -10.21
CA SER A 269 -8.06 -21.82 -11.68
C SER A 269 -6.65 -21.81 -12.29
N LEU A 270 -5.67 -21.28 -11.56
CA LEU A 270 -4.25 -21.26 -11.94
C LEU A 270 -3.51 -22.53 -11.50
N GLY A 271 -4.17 -23.47 -10.82
CA GLY A 271 -3.54 -24.69 -10.31
C GLY A 271 -2.55 -24.45 -9.17
N VAL A 272 -2.62 -23.30 -8.49
CA VAL A 272 -1.72 -22.96 -7.39
C VAL A 272 -2.27 -23.56 -6.09
N GLN A 273 -1.50 -24.45 -5.47
CA GLN A 273 -1.82 -25.00 -4.16
C GLN A 273 -1.38 -24.04 -3.03
N GLN A 274 -2.22 -23.88 -2.01
CA GLN A 274 -1.88 -23.10 -0.82
C GLN A 274 -0.77 -23.81 -0.04
N VAL A 275 0.30 -23.10 0.29
CA VAL A 275 1.47 -23.67 0.97
C VAL A 275 1.22 -23.87 2.48
N GLY A 276 0.17 -23.25 3.02
CA GLY A 276 -0.14 -23.23 4.46
C GLY A 276 -1.32 -24.09 4.94
N GLN A 277 -2.00 -24.87 4.10
CA GLN A 277 -3.01 -25.80 4.62
C GLN A 277 -2.36 -27.06 5.19
N PRO A 278 -2.62 -27.45 6.45
CA PRO A 278 -2.33 -28.81 6.88
C PRO A 278 -3.10 -29.76 5.97
N ARG A 279 -2.40 -30.77 5.41
CA ARG A 279 -2.90 -31.76 4.44
C ARG A 279 -4.10 -32.60 4.92
N SER A 280 -4.70 -32.31 6.07
CA SER A 280 -5.71 -33.13 6.73
C SER A 280 -7.16 -32.63 6.55
N ALA A 281 -7.45 -31.74 5.59
CA ALA A 281 -8.80 -31.21 5.38
C ALA A 281 -9.24 -31.15 3.90
N LEU A 282 -8.78 -32.10 3.08
CA LEU A 282 -9.37 -32.45 1.79
C LEU A 282 -9.77 -33.93 1.79
#